data_AF-A0A4R8K0A2-F1
#
_entry.id   AF-A0A4R8K0A2-F1
#
_cell.length_a   1.000
_cell.length_b   1.000
_cell.length_c   1.000
_cell.angle_alpha   90.00
_cell.angle_beta   90.00
_cell.angle_gamma   90.00
#
_symmetry.space_group_name_H-M   'P 1'
#
loop_
_entity.id
_entity.type
_entity.pdbx_description
1 polymer ?
#
loop_
_entity_poly.entity_id
_entity_poly.type
_entity_poly.pdbx_seq_one_letter_code
_entity_poly.pdbx_strand_id
1 'polypeptide(L)'
;MTDYDGSDGETMTIIGTRTASNAAELLTKRHLGDASNVVLRHSAAEIEAIESDAAFSPLSCRIHQMFPSLSAREVSRMRPFGTETRWKAGEMLFSMGFPSPGLIVILAGLVRVSRRDAIGKVHRVVEQHAGHFLGEIAQLYGHPALGDGLAVEDTEGIVISSANLRNLLVTEAELGEKIMRSLILRRVGLIENGSGPVLVGDTTDARMVSLQGLLQRNAYPHTVIDARNDPETVELLERISASKADFPIVICLDGTILRSPDENLVAAHLGWLPEFDPSHTYDVAIVGAGPAGLASAVYAASEGLAVVIFDSRGPGGQASASARIENYLGFPTGISGQALTGRAFVQAQKFGVDLCIPTQIKALRCDRTPIEVQLADGKTVSAHTVVIASGAAYRKPEIEGLERYIGRGVFFGTSPVEAKLCKGLEVVIVGGGNSAGQGVVYLASHANHVHLLVRARGLESTMSRYLIDRIARLPNVTLHTSTEITSLDGDDGGLSKVNCKAPNGSFSFDIRHLFLFTGAVPNTEWLKGCNVTTDEKGFVLTGSRAHQRQDEGDKTLETSVPGVFAIGDVRSGSTKRVAAAVGEGAAVVGQIHEVLLERQQLTLDKQSAELQTIG
;
A
#
# COMPACT_ATOMS: atom_id res chain seq x y z
N MET A 1 69.75 -16.83 -8.52
CA MET A 1 70.13 -15.70 -7.64
C MET A 1 68.97 -14.72 -7.70
N THR A 2 67.93 -14.79 -6.88
CA THR A 2 67.63 -15.58 -5.66
C THR A 2 66.11 -15.72 -5.58
N ASP A 3 65.66 -16.92 -5.21
CA ASP A 3 64.27 -17.26 -4.83
C ASP A 3 63.85 -16.52 -3.55
N TYR A 4 62.55 -16.23 -3.38
CA TYR A 4 61.83 -16.54 -2.15
C TYR A 4 60.33 -16.66 -2.38
N ASP A 5 59.82 -17.78 -1.90
CA ASP A 5 58.48 -18.32 -1.87
C ASP A 5 57.63 -17.65 -0.76
N GLY A 6 56.31 -17.68 -0.87
CA GLY A 6 55.42 -17.11 0.15
C GLY A 6 53.95 -17.09 -0.24
N SER A 7 53.31 -18.24 -0.10
CA SER A 7 51.86 -18.44 -0.01
C SER A 7 51.22 -17.53 1.06
N ASP A 8 50.03 -16.99 0.78
CA ASP A 8 48.85 -17.21 1.63
C ASP A 8 47.58 -16.71 0.94
N GLY A 9 46.64 -17.64 0.75
CA GLY A 9 45.27 -17.33 0.36
C GLY A 9 44.46 -16.99 1.60
N GLU A 10 43.99 -15.75 1.70
CA GLU A 10 42.98 -15.39 2.69
C GLU A 10 41.59 -15.60 2.10
N THR A 11 41.01 -16.70 2.57
CA THR A 11 39.59 -17.04 2.43
C THR A 11 38.82 -16.06 3.30
N MET A 12 38.05 -15.15 2.69
CA MET A 12 37.16 -14.23 3.40
C MET A 12 36.04 -15.04 4.07
N THR A 13 36.33 -15.48 5.29
CA THR A 13 35.44 -16.32 6.10
C THR A 13 34.31 -15.45 6.62
N ILE A 14 33.10 -15.78 6.17
CA ILE A 14 31.82 -15.23 6.63
C ILE A 14 31.74 -15.41 8.15
N ILE A 15 31.88 -14.32 8.90
CA ILE A 15 31.57 -14.28 10.34
C ILE A 15 30.05 -14.16 10.47
N GLY A 16 29.37 -15.25 10.13
CA GLY A 16 27.94 -15.43 10.32
C GLY A 16 27.74 -16.76 11.02
N THR A 17 27.74 -16.78 12.36
CA THR A 17 27.24 -17.93 13.15
C THR A 17 27.16 -17.72 14.67
N ARG A 18 27.44 -16.54 15.26
CA ARG A 18 27.48 -16.40 16.75
C ARG A 18 26.48 -15.46 17.41
N THR A 19 25.56 -14.82 16.69
CA THR A 19 24.56 -13.91 17.28
C THR A 19 23.11 -14.38 17.19
N ALA A 20 22.79 -15.38 16.35
CA ALA A 20 21.44 -15.93 16.26
C ALA A 20 21.06 -16.88 17.42
N SER A 21 22.05 -17.43 18.14
CA SER A 21 21.82 -18.44 19.19
C SER A 21 21.20 -17.86 20.47
N ASN A 22 21.47 -16.61 20.82
CA ASN A 22 21.05 -16.06 22.12
C ASN A 22 19.60 -15.54 22.13
N ALA A 23 19.05 -15.09 20.99
CA ALA A 23 17.69 -14.55 20.94
C ALA A 23 16.62 -15.65 21.04
N ALA A 24 16.85 -16.81 20.42
CA ALA A 24 15.94 -17.96 20.47
C ALA A 24 15.93 -18.65 21.85
N GLU A 25 17.09 -18.71 22.54
CA GLU A 25 17.20 -19.27 23.90
C GLU A 25 16.56 -18.38 24.98
N LEU A 26 16.50 -17.06 24.76
CA LEU A 26 15.90 -16.11 25.70
C LEU A 26 14.36 -16.16 25.73
N LEU A 27 13.72 -16.76 24.72
CA LEU A 27 12.26 -16.87 24.57
C LEU A 27 11.72 -18.26 24.92
N THR A 28 12.56 -19.29 25.02
CA THR A 28 12.13 -20.70 25.19
C THR A 28 11.97 -21.13 26.65
N LYS A 29 12.46 -20.36 27.63
CA LYS A 29 12.39 -20.74 29.06
C LYS A 29 11.19 -20.12 29.77
N ARG A 30 9.98 -20.64 29.52
CA ARG A 30 8.87 -20.67 30.49
C ARG A 30 7.83 -21.71 30.08
N HIS A 31 7.92 -22.91 30.67
CA HIS A 31 6.78 -23.80 30.86
C HIS A 31 5.92 -23.23 31.98
N LEU A 32 4.72 -22.75 31.66
CA LEU A 32 3.72 -22.34 32.65
C LEU A 32 2.31 -22.69 32.12
N GLY A 33 1.69 -23.67 32.76
CA GLY A 33 0.24 -23.76 32.98
C GLY A 33 -0.61 -24.39 31.87
N ASP A 34 -1.31 -25.46 32.23
CA ASP A 34 -2.31 -26.18 31.43
C ASP A 34 -3.39 -25.29 30.82
N ALA A 35 -3.80 -25.65 29.61
CA ALA A 35 -4.84 -25.00 28.83
C ALA A 35 -6.21 -25.12 29.52
N SER A 36 -6.83 -23.99 29.83
CA SER A 36 -8.26 -23.90 30.11
C SER A 36 -8.96 -23.10 29.01
N ASN A 37 -9.97 -23.73 28.44
CA ASN A 37 -10.79 -23.26 27.32
C ASN A 37 -11.33 -21.84 27.55
N VAL A 38 -11.13 -20.95 26.57
CA VAL A 38 -11.99 -19.76 26.39
C VAL A 38 -12.86 -20.00 25.17
N VAL A 39 -14.06 -20.51 25.41
CA VAL A 39 -15.17 -20.36 24.48
C VAL A 39 -15.64 -18.91 24.62
N LEU A 40 -15.40 -18.09 23.59
CA LEU A 40 -15.83 -16.69 23.55
C LEU A 40 -17.36 -16.61 23.67
N ARG A 41 -17.85 -16.16 24.83
CA ARG A 41 -19.19 -15.58 24.97
C ARG A 41 -19.00 -14.09 25.19
N HIS A 42 -19.21 -13.30 24.15
CA HIS A 42 -19.20 -11.84 24.25
C HIS A 42 -20.46 -11.36 24.97
N SER A 43 -20.32 -10.33 25.80
CA SER A 43 -21.43 -9.64 26.46
C SER A 43 -22.12 -8.68 25.50
N ALA A 44 -23.40 -8.35 25.75
CA ALA A 44 -24.19 -7.46 24.89
C ALA A 44 -23.58 -6.05 24.72
N ALA A 45 -22.80 -5.58 25.70
CA ALA A 45 -22.12 -4.28 25.64
C ALA A 45 -20.86 -4.31 24.75
N GLU A 46 -20.18 -5.46 24.62
CA GLU A 46 -19.06 -5.64 23.68
C GLU A 46 -19.58 -5.77 22.25
N ILE A 47 -20.77 -6.34 22.07
CA ILE A 47 -21.44 -6.42 20.77
C ILE A 47 -21.78 -5.01 20.25
N GLU A 48 -22.30 -4.11 21.09
CA GLU A 48 -22.56 -2.71 20.70
C GLU A 48 -21.28 -1.93 20.33
N ALA A 49 -20.17 -2.15 21.03
CA ALA A 49 -18.90 -1.51 20.72
C ALA A 49 -18.32 -2.00 19.38
N ILE A 50 -18.44 -3.30 19.10
CA ILE A 50 -18.00 -3.95 17.85
C ILE A 50 -18.90 -3.55 16.67
N GLU A 51 -20.21 -3.43 16.89
CA GLU A 51 -21.18 -3.00 15.87
C GLU A 51 -21.00 -1.53 15.46
N SER A 52 -20.45 -0.69 16.35
CA SER A 52 -20.17 0.72 16.04
C SER A 52 -18.93 0.94 15.15
N ASP A 53 -17.97 0.01 15.15
CA ASP A 53 -16.67 0.15 14.45
C ASP A 53 -16.50 -0.80 13.25
N ALA A 54 -17.40 -1.78 13.03
CA ALA A 54 -17.29 -2.75 11.94
C ALA A 54 -18.61 -2.91 11.14
N ALA A 55 -18.69 -2.22 10.00
CA ALA A 55 -19.78 -2.41 9.03
C ALA A 55 -19.62 -3.71 8.21
N PHE A 56 -19.35 -4.88 8.80
CA PHE A 56 -19.40 -6.19 8.11
C PHE A 56 -19.60 -7.35 9.10
N SER A 57 -20.33 -8.39 8.66
CA SER A 57 -20.46 -9.68 9.36
C SER A 57 -19.10 -10.14 9.91
N PRO A 58 -18.99 -10.46 11.22
CA PRO A 58 -17.70 -10.71 11.86
C PRO A 58 -16.95 -11.83 11.14
N LEU A 59 -15.62 -11.73 11.02
CA LEU A 59 -14.78 -12.73 10.32
C LEU A 59 -15.06 -14.17 10.76
N SER A 60 -15.50 -14.36 12.01
CA SER A 60 -15.96 -15.63 12.57
C SER A 60 -17.04 -16.30 11.71
N CYS A 61 -17.96 -15.55 11.10
CA CYS A 61 -18.98 -16.08 10.19
C CYS A 61 -18.40 -16.56 8.83
N ARG A 62 -17.16 -16.18 8.51
CA ARG A 62 -16.50 -16.47 7.23
C ARG A 62 -15.35 -17.46 7.34
N ILE A 63 -15.21 -18.15 8.48
CA ILE A 63 -14.19 -19.18 8.71
C ILE A 63 -14.16 -20.23 7.59
N HIS A 64 -15.32 -20.67 7.11
CA HIS A 64 -15.41 -21.64 6.01
C HIS A 64 -14.84 -21.11 4.68
N GLN A 65 -14.78 -19.79 4.49
CA GLN A 65 -14.15 -19.13 3.33
C GLN A 65 -12.66 -18.89 3.57
N MET A 66 -12.24 -18.71 4.83
CA MET A 66 -10.83 -18.58 5.23
C MET A 66 -10.09 -19.91 5.21
N PHE A 67 -10.79 -21.01 5.50
CA PHE A 67 -10.22 -22.35 5.56
C PHE A 67 -11.12 -23.32 4.78
N PRO A 68 -11.21 -23.15 3.44
CA PRO A 68 -12.05 -24.01 2.63
C PRO A 68 -11.37 -25.38 2.45
N SER A 69 -12.18 -26.43 2.40
CA SER A 69 -11.71 -27.75 1.98
C SER A 69 -11.78 -27.87 0.45
N LEU A 70 -10.77 -28.53 -0.12
CA LEU A 70 -10.66 -28.88 -1.52
C LEU A 70 -11.15 -30.31 -1.73
N SER A 71 -11.95 -30.51 -2.75
CA SER A 71 -12.33 -31.84 -3.24
C SER A 71 -11.13 -32.57 -3.87
N ALA A 72 -11.20 -33.89 -3.96
CA ALA A 72 -10.16 -34.68 -4.63
C ALA A 72 -9.91 -34.24 -6.09
N ARG A 73 -10.98 -33.81 -6.79
CA ARG A 73 -10.90 -33.27 -8.15
C ARG A 73 -10.13 -31.95 -8.20
N GLU A 74 -10.38 -31.06 -7.25
CA GLU A 74 -9.65 -29.79 -7.11
C GLU A 74 -8.17 -30.03 -6.82
N VAL A 75 -7.84 -30.92 -5.88
CA VAL A 75 -6.44 -31.30 -5.59
C VAL A 75 -5.75 -31.88 -6.82
N SER A 76 -6.43 -32.74 -7.59
CA SER A 76 -5.86 -33.30 -8.83
C SER A 76 -5.54 -32.24 -9.87
N ARG A 77 -6.31 -31.15 -9.97
CA ARG A 77 -6.05 -30.02 -10.88
C ARG A 77 -4.89 -29.14 -10.41
N MET A 78 -4.58 -29.14 -9.11
CA MET A 78 -3.46 -28.38 -8.55
C MET A 78 -2.12 -29.12 -8.67
N ARG A 79 -2.11 -30.46 -8.76
CA ARG A 79 -0.89 -31.27 -8.87
C ARG A 79 0.09 -30.81 -9.96
N PRO A 80 -0.34 -30.47 -11.20
CA PRO A 80 0.59 -30.03 -12.25
C PRO A 80 1.38 -28.75 -11.93
N PHE A 81 0.91 -27.94 -10.97
CA PHE A 81 1.54 -26.67 -10.62
C PHE A 81 2.55 -26.80 -9.47
N GLY A 82 2.69 -27.97 -8.85
CA GLY A 82 3.52 -28.12 -7.67
C GLY A 82 4.29 -29.42 -7.60
N THR A 83 5.15 -29.49 -6.60
CA THR A 83 6.02 -30.64 -6.33
C THR A 83 5.53 -31.35 -5.08
N GLU A 84 5.38 -32.67 -5.14
CA GLU A 84 5.04 -33.46 -3.97
C GLU A 84 6.21 -33.52 -2.99
N THR A 85 5.92 -33.30 -1.71
CA THR A 85 6.90 -33.24 -0.63
C THR A 85 6.34 -33.91 0.61
N ARG A 86 7.23 -34.45 1.43
CA ARG A 86 6.90 -35.15 2.67
C ARG A 86 7.65 -34.54 3.83
N TRP A 87 6.98 -34.46 4.96
CA TRP A 87 7.52 -33.97 6.23
C TRP A 87 7.26 -34.99 7.34
N LYS A 88 8.23 -35.15 8.23
CA LYS A 88 8.06 -35.96 9.44
C LYS A 88 7.36 -35.17 10.54
N ALA A 89 6.68 -35.89 11.44
CA ALA A 89 6.13 -35.28 12.64
C ALA A 89 7.22 -34.49 13.39
N GLY A 90 6.94 -33.23 13.70
CA GLY A 90 7.87 -32.27 14.32
C GLY A 90 8.62 -31.37 13.34
N GLU A 91 8.55 -31.60 12.03
CA GLU A 91 9.22 -30.75 11.03
C GLU A 91 8.42 -29.49 10.70
N MET A 92 9.15 -28.41 10.40
CA MET A 92 8.56 -27.14 9.97
C MET A 92 8.37 -27.13 8.45
N LEU A 93 7.14 -26.93 8.01
CA LEU A 93 6.82 -26.69 6.60
C LEU A 93 7.23 -25.28 6.16
N PHE A 94 7.04 -24.30 7.06
CA PHE A 94 7.47 -22.92 6.91
C PHE A 94 7.58 -22.27 8.28
N SER A 95 8.45 -21.27 8.40
CA SER A 95 8.71 -20.57 9.65
C SER A 95 8.43 -19.08 9.51
N MET A 96 7.78 -18.50 10.53
CA MET A 96 7.50 -17.08 10.59
C MET A 96 8.78 -16.25 10.45
N GLY A 97 8.73 -15.19 9.65
CA GLY A 97 9.86 -14.29 9.39
C GLY A 97 10.80 -14.74 8.27
N PHE A 98 10.63 -15.96 7.74
CA PHE A 98 11.45 -16.48 6.65
C PHE A 98 10.64 -16.64 5.36
N PRO A 99 11.29 -16.58 4.17
CA PRO A 99 10.65 -16.85 2.90
C PRO A 99 9.89 -18.18 2.92
N SER A 100 8.61 -18.14 2.55
CA SER A 100 7.78 -19.33 2.44
C SER A 100 8.00 -20.02 1.09
N PRO A 101 7.98 -21.36 1.01
CA PRO A 101 8.14 -22.08 -0.26
C PRO A 101 6.96 -21.88 -1.25
N GLY A 102 5.90 -21.20 -0.81
CA GLY A 102 4.70 -20.92 -1.61
C GLY A 102 3.45 -21.48 -0.93
N LEU A 103 2.44 -21.83 -1.73
CA LEU A 103 1.19 -22.42 -1.24
C LEU A 103 1.35 -23.93 -1.09
N ILE A 104 0.98 -24.48 0.07
CA ILE A 104 1.11 -25.91 0.35
C ILE A 104 -0.27 -26.55 0.45
N VAL A 105 -0.57 -27.53 -0.39
CA VAL A 105 -1.80 -28.34 -0.31
C VAL A 105 -1.52 -29.61 0.47
N ILE A 106 -2.29 -29.88 1.52
CA ILE A 106 -2.12 -31.07 2.37
C ILE A 106 -2.84 -32.26 1.71
N LEU A 107 -2.10 -33.34 1.44
CA LEU A 107 -2.63 -34.59 0.90
C LEU A 107 -2.95 -35.60 2.02
N ALA A 108 -2.11 -35.64 3.05
CA ALA A 108 -2.26 -36.51 4.22
C ALA A 108 -1.55 -35.89 5.43
N GLY A 109 -1.98 -36.28 6.64
CA GLY A 109 -1.43 -35.78 7.90
C GLY A 109 -2.14 -34.54 8.45
N LEU A 110 -1.54 -33.96 9.50
CA LEU A 110 -2.08 -32.84 10.26
C LEU A 110 -1.00 -31.77 10.43
N VAL A 111 -1.31 -30.54 10.04
CA VAL A 111 -0.43 -29.37 10.21
C VAL A 111 -1.06 -28.37 11.16
N ARG A 112 -0.29 -27.95 12.16
CA ARG A 112 -0.67 -26.86 13.06
C ARG A 112 -0.09 -25.55 12.55
N VAL A 113 -0.97 -24.57 12.36
CA VAL A 113 -0.57 -23.19 12.10
C VAL A 113 -0.61 -22.42 13.40
N SER A 114 0.52 -21.83 13.78
CA SER A 114 0.64 -20.95 14.94
C SER A 114 1.21 -19.59 14.54
N ARG A 115 0.97 -18.60 15.39
CA ARG A 115 1.56 -17.26 15.29
C ARG A 115 2.27 -16.94 16.60
N ARG A 116 3.30 -16.10 16.54
CA ARG A 116 3.90 -15.47 17.73
C ARG A 116 3.41 -14.05 17.82
N ASP A 117 2.99 -13.61 19.01
CA ASP A 117 2.71 -12.20 19.24
C ASP A 117 3.98 -11.42 19.58
N ALA A 118 3.79 -10.13 19.87
CA ALA A 118 4.86 -9.17 20.12
C ALA A 118 5.80 -9.52 21.27
N ILE A 119 5.33 -10.31 22.23
CA ILE A 119 6.07 -10.72 23.42
C ILE A 119 6.54 -12.18 23.34
N GLY A 120 6.40 -12.80 22.17
CA GLY A 120 6.85 -14.16 21.88
C GLY A 120 5.86 -15.26 22.31
N LYS A 121 4.63 -14.91 22.74
CA LYS A 121 3.62 -15.90 23.08
C LYS A 121 3.08 -16.54 21.81
N VAL A 122 3.07 -17.88 21.81
CA VAL A 122 2.56 -18.67 20.69
C VAL A 122 1.04 -18.79 20.80
N HIS A 123 0.33 -18.26 19.81
CA HIS A 123 -1.11 -18.43 19.65
C HIS A 123 -1.39 -19.45 18.56
N ARG A 124 -2.17 -20.47 18.89
CA ARG A 124 -2.64 -21.44 17.91
C ARG A 124 -3.69 -20.79 17.02
N VAL A 125 -3.47 -20.81 15.70
CA VAL A 125 -4.40 -20.23 14.73
C VAL A 125 -5.40 -21.30 14.28
N VAL A 126 -4.90 -22.42 13.74
CA VAL A 126 -5.75 -23.48 13.21
C VAL A 126 -4.96 -24.78 13.06
N GLU A 127 -5.64 -25.92 13.02
CA GLU A 127 -5.09 -27.19 12.53
C GLU A 127 -5.76 -27.56 11.22
N GLN A 128 -4.95 -27.90 10.23
CA GLN A 128 -5.37 -28.18 8.86
C GLN A 128 -4.98 -29.61 8.51
N HIS A 129 -5.89 -30.33 7.87
CA HIS A 129 -5.72 -31.73 7.49
C HIS A 129 -5.83 -31.90 5.97
N ALA A 130 -5.73 -33.14 5.49
CA ALA A 130 -5.91 -33.51 4.09
C ALA A 130 -7.08 -32.77 3.41
N GLY A 131 -6.82 -32.24 2.21
CA GLY A 131 -7.77 -31.43 1.45
C GLY A 131 -7.74 -29.94 1.77
N HIS A 132 -6.98 -29.48 2.76
CA HIS A 132 -6.76 -28.06 3.00
C HIS A 132 -5.49 -27.54 2.33
N PHE A 133 -5.35 -26.21 2.27
CA PHE A 133 -4.12 -25.56 1.85
C PHE A 133 -3.66 -24.46 2.84
N LEU A 134 -2.35 -24.32 2.92
CA LEU A 134 -1.62 -23.39 3.76
C LEU A 134 -1.09 -22.23 2.90
N GLY A 135 -1.16 -21.02 3.46
CA GLY A 135 -0.68 -19.79 2.83
C GLY A 135 -1.62 -18.61 3.04
N GLU A 136 -1.10 -17.42 2.77
CA GLU A 136 -1.78 -16.13 2.73
C GLU A 136 -1.22 -15.29 1.56
N ILE A 137 -1.59 -14.02 1.46
CA ILE A 137 -1.24 -13.16 0.30
C ILE A 137 0.27 -13.10 0.02
N ALA A 138 1.13 -13.15 1.03
CA ALA A 138 2.57 -12.99 0.86
C ALA A 138 3.20 -14.12 0.02
N GLN A 139 2.56 -15.29 -0.08
CA GLN A 139 3.01 -16.39 -0.95
C GLN A 139 2.82 -16.12 -2.45
N LEU A 140 2.10 -15.06 -2.86
CA LEU A 140 2.08 -14.63 -4.26
C LEU A 140 3.44 -14.08 -4.73
N TYR A 141 4.26 -13.60 -3.79
CA TYR A 141 5.53 -12.90 -4.04
C TYR A 141 6.73 -13.51 -3.33
N GLY A 142 6.55 -14.64 -2.63
CA GLY A 142 7.65 -15.25 -1.86
C GLY A 142 8.08 -14.40 -0.66
N HIS A 143 7.24 -13.47 -0.22
CA HIS A 143 7.50 -12.69 0.99
C HIS A 143 7.54 -13.59 2.24
N PRO A 144 8.14 -13.10 3.35
CA PRO A 144 8.23 -13.85 4.59
C PRO A 144 6.87 -14.33 5.11
N ALA A 145 6.85 -15.54 5.68
CA ALA A 145 5.65 -16.09 6.31
C ALA A 145 5.26 -15.31 7.56
N LEU A 146 3.95 -15.12 7.76
CA LEU A 146 3.38 -14.43 8.93
C LEU A 146 2.98 -15.41 10.05
N GLY A 147 3.39 -16.66 9.95
CA GLY A 147 3.09 -17.73 10.91
C GLY A 147 3.98 -18.94 10.69
N ASP A 148 3.89 -19.87 11.62
CA ASP A 148 4.62 -21.13 11.62
C ASP A 148 3.68 -22.26 11.18
N GLY A 149 4.17 -23.16 10.32
CA GLY A 149 3.47 -24.39 9.94
C GLY A 149 4.25 -25.61 10.41
N LEU A 150 3.77 -26.26 11.47
CA LEU A 150 4.39 -27.46 12.06
C LEU A 150 3.63 -28.73 11.66
N ALA A 151 4.33 -29.71 11.11
CA ALA A 151 3.80 -31.06 10.93
C ALA A 151 3.57 -31.71 12.31
N VAL A 152 2.31 -31.88 12.72
CA VAL A 152 1.97 -32.58 13.97
C VAL A 152 2.10 -34.09 13.78
N GLU A 153 1.80 -34.56 12.58
CA GLU A 153 1.92 -35.95 12.14
C GLU A 153 2.80 -36.00 10.89
N ASP A 154 3.24 -37.20 10.49
CA ASP A 154 3.84 -37.42 9.17
C ASP A 154 2.89 -36.88 8.09
N THR A 155 3.36 -35.88 7.34
CA THR A 155 2.52 -35.07 6.45
C THR A 155 3.03 -35.19 5.03
N GLU A 156 2.10 -35.38 4.09
CA GLU A 156 2.38 -35.34 2.64
C GLU A 156 1.62 -34.17 2.03
N GLY A 157 2.25 -33.46 1.09
CA GLY A 157 1.63 -32.29 0.47
C GLY A 157 2.24 -31.92 -0.87
N ILE A 158 1.57 -30.99 -1.57
CA ILE A 158 2.04 -30.40 -2.82
C ILE A 158 2.50 -28.99 -2.52
N VAL A 159 3.76 -28.68 -2.82
CA VAL A 159 4.33 -27.34 -2.72
C VAL A 159 4.19 -26.63 -4.07
N ILE A 160 3.42 -25.56 -4.11
CA ILE A 160 3.24 -24.71 -5.29
C ILE A 160 4.02 -23.42 -5.07
N SER A 161 5.11 -23.25 -5.82
CA SER A 161 5.95 -22.04 -5.74
C SER A 161 5.16 -20.77 -6.04
N SER A 162 5.64 -19.60 -5.61
CA SER A 162 4.97 -18.31 -5.85
C SER A 162 4.68 -18.06 -7.34
N ALA A 163 5.62 -18.40 -8.23
CA ALA A 163 5.44 -18.27 -9.67
C ALA A 163 4.35 -19.22 -10.20
N ASN A 164 4.37 -20.49 -9.79
CA ASN A 164 3.37 -21.46 -10.20
C ASN A 164 2.00 -21.19 -9.58
N LEU A 165 1.94 -20.57 -8.40
CA LEU A 165 0.71 -20.14 -7.76
C LEU A 165 0.03 -19.06 -8.61
N ARG A 166 0.76 -18.05 -9.08
CA ARG A 166 0.20 -17.05 -10.00
C ARG A 166 -0.34 -17.69 -11.27
N ASN A 167 0.41 -18.64 -11.85
CA ASN A 167 -0.04 -19.39 -13.03
C ASN A 167 -1.32 -20.20 -12.73
N LEU A 168 -1.40 -20.88 -11.59
CA LEU A 168 -2.61 -21.61 -11.15
C LEU A 168 -3.81 -20.67 -11.04
N LEU A 169 -3.65 -19.50 -10.44
CA LEU A 169 -4.74 -18.53 -10.21
C LEU A 169 -5.26 -17.88 -11.49
N VAL A 170 -4.44 -17.83 -12.54
CA VAL A 170 -4.81 -17.35 -13.87
C VAL A 170 -5.46 -18.47 -14.68
N THR A 171 -4.84 -19.65 -14.69
CA THR A 171 -5.29 -20.81 -15.48
C THR A 171 -6.61 -21.41 -14.97
N GLU A 172 -6.76 -21.51 -13.64
CA GLU A 172 -7.90 -22.19 -13.02
C GLU A 172 -8.84 -21.20 -12.32
N ALA A 173 -9.81 -20.65 -13.04
CA ALA A 173 -10.65 -19.55 -12.55
C ALA A 173 -11.40 -19.86 -11.22
N GLU A 174 -12.05 -21.03 -11.12
CA GLU A 174 -12.83 -21.43 -9.93
C GLU A 174 -11.94 -21.65 -8.71
N LEU A 175 -10.83 -22.38 -8.88
CA LEU A 175 -9.82 -22.57 -7.83
C LEU A 175 -9.19 -21.24 -7.44
N GLY A 176 -8.90 -20.41 -8.44
CA GLY A 176 -8.32 -19.10 -8.26
C GLY A 176 -9.21 -18.19 -7.40
N GLU A 177 -10.51 -18.18 -7.63
CA GLU A 177 -11.46 -17.45 -6.81
C GLU A 177 -11.47 -17.97 -5.36
N LYS A 178 -11.57 -19.29 -5.17
CA LYS A 178 -11.59 -19.92 -3.84
C LYS A 178 -10.30 -19.61 -3.06
N ILE A 179 -9.13 -19.77 -3.69
CA ILE A 179 -7.83 -19.51 -3.08
C ILE A 179 -7.70 -18.02 -2.76
N MET A 180 -7.92 -17.12 -3.72
CA MET A 180 -7.78 -15.68 -3.49
C MET A 180 -8.69 -15.17 -2.38
N ARG A 181 -9.95 -15.62 -2.35
CA ARG A 181 -10.89 -15.27 -1.26
C ARG A 181 -10.33 -15.69 0.10
N SER A 182 -9.80 -16.90 0.19
CA SER A 182 -9.16 -17.41 1.41
C SER A 182 -7.94 -16.57 1.80
N LEU A 183 -7.02 -16.28 0.88
CA LEU A 183 -5.81 -15.49 1.16
C LEU A 183 -6.17 -14.07 1.63
N ILE A 184 -7.14 -13.43 0.99
CA ILE A 184 -7.63 -12.10 1.36
C ILE A 184 -8.23 -12.10 2.76
N LEU A 185 -9.13 -13.04 3.07
CA LEU A 185 -9.74 -13.10 4.40
C LEU A 185 -8.72 -13.44 5.49
N ARG A 186 -7.75 -14.32 5.21
CA ARG A 186 -6.62 -14.60 6.12
C ARG A 186 -5.81 -13.33 6.39
N ARG A 187 -5.53 -12.51 5.36
CA ARG A 187 -4.83 -11.23 5.53
C ARG A 187 -5.62 -10.25 6.38
N VAL A 188 -6.93 -10.12 6.16
CA VAL A 188 -7.80 -9.28 7.00
C VAL A 188 -7.75 -9.74 8.46
N GLY A 189 -7.87 -11.04 8.71
CA GLY A 189 -7.74 -11.59 10.07
C GLY A 189 -6.38 -11.34 10.72
N LEU A 190 -5.27 -11.39 9.95
CA LEU A 190 -3.95 -11.06 10.47
C LEU A 190 -3.82 -9.58 10.86
N ILE A 191 -4.43 -8.68 10.08
CA ILE A 191 -4.46 -7.23 10.37
C ILE A 191 -5.28 -6.96 11.63
N GLU A 192 -6.49 -7.52 11.74
CA GLU A 192 -7.35 -7.36 12.93
C GLU A 192 -6.68 -7.87 14.21
N ASN A 193 -5.88 -8.94 14.11
CA ASN A 193 -5.14 -9.52 15.24
C ASN A 193 -3.73 -8.91 15.44
N GLY A 194 -3.35 -7.86 14.70
CA GLY A 194 -2.04 -7.20 14.80
C GLY A 194 -0.83 -8.12 14.55
N SER A 195 -1.00 -9.20 13.80
CA SER A 195 -0.03 -10.31 13.69
C SER A 195 1.07 -10.02 12.67
N GLY A 196 1.99 -9.13 13.04
CA GLY A 196 3.15 -8.72 12.27
C GLY A 196 4.22 -8.03 13.14
N PRO A 197 5.08 -7.17 12.56
CA PRO A 197 6.11 -6.45 13.30
C PRO A 197 5.54 -5.63 14.45
N VAL A 198 6.35 -5.48 15.50
CA VAL A 198 5.98 -4.72 16.70
C VAL A 198 6.68 -3.38 16.66
N LEU A 199 5.92 -2.30 16.75
CA LEU A 199 6.44 -0.97 16.89
C LEU A 199 6.37 -0.58 18.36
N VAL A 200 7.51 -0.20 18.93
CA VAL A 200 7.64 0.17 20.34
C VAL A 200 8.17 1.60 20.41
N GLY A 201 7.43 2.49 21.08
CA GLY A 201 7.84 3.89 21.23
C GLY A 201 6.72 4.82 21.70
N ASP A 202 6.98 6.13 21.66
CA ASP A 202 5.96 7.13 21.90
C ASP A 202 5.04 7.23 20.68
N THR A 203 3.76 6.95 20.87
CA THR A 203 2.74 6.96 19.80
C THR A 203 2.50 8.35 19.20
N THR A 204 2.97 9.41 19.87
CA THR A 204 2.90 10.81 19.40
C THR A 204 4.16 11.25 18.66
N ASP A 205 5.22 10.43 18.66
CA ASP A 205 6.45 10.72 17.91
C ASP A 205 6.19 10.66 16.39
N ALA A 206 6.70 11.65 15.66
CA ALA A 206 6.46 11.77 14.22
C ALA A 206 6.98 10.58 13.41
N ARG A 207 8.10 9.97 13.82
CA ARG A 207 8.66 8.79 13.16
C ARG A 207 7.80 7.56 13.45
N MET A 208 7.34 7.41 14.69
CA MET A 208 6.41 6.34 15.06
C MET A 208 5.13 6.38 14.22
N VAL A 209 4.52 7.56 14.08
CA VAL A 209 3.34 7.80 13.23
C VAL A 209 3.63 7.48 11.77
N SER A 210 4.80 7.85 11.25
CA SER A 210 5.23 7.53 9.88
C SER A 210 5.28 6.02 9.65
N LEU A 211 5.97 5.29 10.53
CA LEU A 211 6.13 3.83 10.43
C LEU A 211 4.80 3.08 10.56
N GLN A 212 3.94 3.51 11.48
CA GLN A 212 2.59 2.96 11.60
C GLN A 212 1.79 3.22 10.31
N GLY A 213 1.87 4.45 9.77
CA GLY A 213 1.26 4.81 8.51
C GLY A 213 1.76 3.97 7.34
N LEU A 214 3.06 3.67 7.26
CA LEU A 214 3.65 2.80 6.23
C LEU A 214 2.98 1.42 6.23
N LEU A 215 2.88 0.78 7.39
CA LEU A 215 2.33 -0.57 7.52
C LEU A 215 0.82 -0.58 7.24
N GLN A 216 0.08 0.44 7.72
CA GLN A 216 -1.35 0.60 7.46
C GLN A 216 -1.67 0.81 5.98
N ARG A 217 -0.93 1.70 5.29
CA ARG A 217 -1.12 1.99 3.86
C ARG A 217 -0.88 0.76 2.97
N ASN A 218 0.05 -0.11 3.38
CA ASN A 218 0.37 -1.35 2.68
C ASN A 218 -0.45 -2.56 3.16
N ALA A 219 -1.47 -2.34 4.02
CA ALA A 219 -2.29 -3.40 4.61
C ALA A 219 -1.44 -4.52 5.25
N TYR A 220 -0.34 -4.14 5.89
CA TYR A 220 0.55 -5.06 6.56
C TYR A 220 0.21 -5.12 8.05
N PRO A 221 -0.02 -6.33 8.61
CA PRO A 221 -0.37 -6.48 10.01
C PRO A 221 0.79 -6.00 10.88
N HIS A 222 0.47 -5.38 12.01
CA HIS A 222 1.45 -4.89 12.97
C HIS A 222 0.80 -4.66 14.33
N THR A 223 1.63 -4.59 15.37
CA THR A 223 1.20 -4.22 16.72
C THR A 223 1.95 -2.96 17.13
N VAL A 224 1.24 -2.04 17.81
CA VAL A 224 1.84 -0.83 18.40
C VAL A 224 1.80 -0.95 19.91
N ILE A 225 2.93 -0.69 20.55
CA ILE A 225 3.11 -0.71 21.99
C ILE A 225 3.61 0.69 22.43
N ASP A 226 2.81 1.38 23.25
CA ASP A 226 3.18 2.70 23.79
C ASP A 226 4.09 2.54 25.01
N ALA A 227 5.35 2.95 24.86
CA ALA A 227 6.37 2.81 25.89
C ALA A 227 6.08 3.61 27.17
N ARG A 228 5.10 4.53 27.16
CA ARG A 228 4.73 5.35 28.33
C ARG A 228 3.74 4.67 29.27
N ASN A 229 2.95 3.71 28.77
CA ASN A 229 1.74 3.25 29.46
C ASN A 229 1.70 1.74 29.75
N ASP A 230 2.69 0.98 29.28
CA ASP A 230 2.70 -0.49 29.41
C ASP A 230 3.85 -1.00 30.31
N PRO A 231 3.53 -1.57 31.50
CA PRO A 231 4.52 -2.14 32.41
C PRO A 231 5.35 -3.29 31.81
N GLU A 232 4.76 -4.12 30.92
CA GLU A 232 5.46 -5.24 30.29
C GLU A 232 6.51 -4.75 29.28
N THR A 233 6.30 -3.55 28.72
CA THR A 233 7.23 -2.90 27.80
C THR A 233 8.52 -2.47 28.48
N VAL A 234 8.45 -2.04 29.74
CA VAL A 234 9.66 -1.66 30.51
C VAL A 234 10.57 -2.87 30.70
N GLU A 235 10.03 -4.04 31.04
CA GLU A 235 10.79 -5.28 31.21
C GLU A 235 11.40 -5.76 29.87
N LEU A 236 10.65 -5.66 28.76
CA LEU A 236 11.17 -5.96 27.42
C LEU A 236 12.31 -5.01 27.01
N LEU A 237 12.17 -3.71 27.30
CA LEU A 237 13.15 -2.66 26.96
C LEU A 237 14.44 -2.78 27.77
N GLU A 238 14.34 -3.16 29.06
CA GLU A 238 15.50 -3.44 29.91
C GLU A 238 16.30 -4.64 29.37
N ARG A 239 15.63 -5.69 28.91
CA ARG A 239 16.26 -6.90 28.34
C ARG A 239 17.03 -6.63 27.04
N ILE A 240 16.59 -5.66 26.24
CA ILE A 240 17.27 -5.27 24.99
C ILE A 240 18.23 -4.09 25.16
N SER A 241 18.41 -3.60 26.40
CA SER A 241 19.28 -2.45 26.72
C SER A 241 19.02 -1.24 25.81
N ALA A 242 17.74 -0.90 25.63
CA ALA A 242 17.34 0.24 24.80
C ALA A 242 17.48 1.56 25.57
N SER A 243 18.07 2.56 24.93
CA SER A 243 18.10 3.94 25.36
C SER A 243 16.99 4.76 24.70
N LYS A 244 16.70 5.97 25.19
CA LYS A 244 15.74 6.88 24.55
C LYS A 244 16.09 7.20 23.09
N ALA A 245 17.37 7.15 22.71
CA ALA A 245 17.81 7.44 21.34
C ALA A 245 17.49 6.30 20.35
N ASP A 246 17.18 5.10 20.85
CA ASP A 246 16.90 3.93 20.02
C ASP A 246 15.46 3.90 19.51
N PHE A 247 14.59 4.79 20.00
CA PHE A 247 13.19 4.84 19.62
C PHE A 247 12.95 5.58 18.30
N PRO A 248 11.89 5.23 17.55
CA PRO A 248 11.05 4.04 17.74
C PRO A 248 11.83 2.75 17.43
N ILE A 249 11.49 1.67 18.12
CA ILE A 249 12.05 0.33 17.87
C ILE A 249 11.05 -0.47 17.05
N VAL A 250 11.53 -1.19 16.03
CA VAL A 250 10.73 -2.16 15.28
C VAL A 250 11.29 -3.56 15.50
N ILE A 251 10.47 -4.45 16.05
CA ILE A 251 10.78 -5.87 16.23
C ILE A 251 10.18 -6.64 15.06
N CYS A 252 11.02 -7.18 14.20
CA CYS A 252 10.65 -7.96 13.03
C CYS A 252 10.29 -9.41 13.39
N LEU A 253 9.61 -10.09 12.47
CA LEU A 253 9.07 -11.45 12.69
C LEU A 253 10.16 -12.54 12.75
N ASP A 254 11.31 -12.27 12.17
CA ASP A 254 12.53 -13.07 12.22
C ASP A 254 13.32 -12.86 13.54
N GLY A 255 12.87 -11.95 14.40
CA GLY A 255 13.53 -11.56 15.65
C GLY A 255 14.52 -10.40 15.51
N THR A 256 14.71 -9.86 14.30
CA THR A 256 15.57 -8.69 14.08
C THR A 256 15.00 -7.46 14.79
N ILE A 257 15.87 -6.70 15.48
CA ILE A 257 15.50 -5.46 16.18
C ILE A 257 16.09 -4.28 15.43
N LEU A 258 15.23 -3.47 14.83
CA LEU A 258 15.61 -2.22 14.18
C LEU A 258 15.46 -1.06 15.16
N ARG A 259 16.53 -0.29 15.34
CA ARG A 259 16.59 0.85 16.26
C ARG A 259 16.49 2.15 15.46
N SER A 260 15.50 2.98 15.80
CA SER A 260 15.19 4.24 15.14
C SER A 260 15.12 4.17 13.60
N PRO A 261 14.50 3.13 12.98
CA PRO A 261 14.54 2.94 11.54
C PRO A 261 13.68 3.98 10.80
N ASP A 262 14.03 4.23 9.53
CA ASP A 262 13.14 4.92 8.58
C ASP A 262 12.22 3.93 7.84
N GLU A 263 11.30 4.46 7.03
CA GLU A 263 10.35 3.63 6.27
C GLU A 263 11.05 2.68 5.28
N ASN A 264 12.15 3.10 4.67
CA ASN A 264 12.86 2.31 3.66
C ASN A 264 13.57 1.10 4.29
N LEU A 265 14.20 1.30 5.46
CA LEU A 265 14.88 0.22 6.18
C LEU A 265 13.89 -0.85 6.63
N VAL A 266 12.70 -0.45 7.09
CA VAL A 266 11.63 -1.38 7.45
C VAL A 266 11.12 -2.12 6.21
N ALA A 267 10.81 -1.41 5.13
CA ALA A 267 10.30 -2.04 3.91
C ALA A 267 11.29 -3.04 3.29
N ALA A 268 12.59 -2.73 3.29
CA ALA A 268 13.64 -3.64 2.85
C ALA A 268 13.69 -4.91 3.71
N HIS A 269 13.63 -4.79 5.04
CA HIS A 269 13.62 -5.95 5.95
C HIS A 269 12.36 -6.81 5.80
N LEU A 270 11.22 -6.21 5.46
CA LEU A 270 9.98 -6.96 5.20
C LEU A 270 9.95 -7.63 3.83
N GLY A 271 11.01 -7.45 3.02
CA GLY A 271 11.14 -8.05 1.69
C GLY A 271 10.21 -7.44 0.65
N TRP A 272 9.80 -6.17 0.81
CA TRP A 272 8.87 -5.52 -0.13
C TRP A 272 9.54 -4.94 -1.37
N LEU A 273 10.84 -4.71 -1.31
CA LEU A 273 11.59 -4.10 -2.41
C LEU A 273 12.25 -5.21 -3.23
N PRO A 274 11.85 -5.42 -4.50
CA PRO A 274 12.49 -6.42 -5.33
C PRO A 274 13.95 -6.04 -5.62
N GLU A 275 14.78 -7.06 -5.81
CA GLU A 275 16.10 -6.87 -6.40
C GLU A 275 15.95 -6.73 -7.91
N PHE A 276 16.43 -5.63 -8.47
CA PHE A 276 16.40 -5.41 -9.92
C PHE A 276 17.61 -6.07 -10.57
N ASP A 277 17.37 -6.92 -11.57
CA ASP A 277 18.39 -7.33 -12.52
C ASP A 277 18.67 -6.16 -13.48
N PRO A 278 19.89 -5.59 -13.50
CA PRO A 278 20.22 -4.47 -14.39
C PRO A 278 20.11 -4.83 -15.89
N SER A 279 20.11 -6.12 -16.24
CA SER A 279 19.95 -6.58 -17.62
C SER A 279 18.48 -6.71 -18.04
N HIS A 280 17.54 -6.72 -17.08
CA HIS A 280 16.12 -6.82 -17.37
C HIS A 280 15.56 -5.48 -17.84
N THR A 281 14.80 -5.52 -18.95
CA THR A 281 14.05 -4.36 -19.45
C THR A 281 12.57 -4.70 -19.37
N TYR A 282 11.81 -3.86 -18.68
CA TYR A 282 10.36 -4.00 -18.57
C TYR A 282 9.66 -3.51 -19.84
N ASP A 283 8.50 -4.08 -20.15
CA ASP A 283 7.65 -3.55 -21.23
C ASP A 283 7.08 -2.18 -20.83
N VAL A 284 6.68 -2.05 -19.56
CA VAL A 284 6.16 -0.80 -19.00
C VAL A 284 6.60 -0.59 -17.55
N ALA A 285 7.13 0.61 -17.28
CA ALA A 285 7.31 1.13 -15.93
C ALA A 285 6.24 2.17 -15.58
N ILE A 286 5.52 1.96 -14.48
CA ILE A 286 4.43 2.81 -14.02
C ILE A 286 4.88 3.58 -12.78
N VAL A 287 4.82 4.92 -12.83
CA VAL A 287 5.21 5.77 -11.70
C VAL A 287 3.97 6.33 -11.02
N GLY A 288 3.61 5.73 -9.89
CA GLY A 288 2.48 6.08 -9.02
C GLY A 288 1.50 4.93 -8.87
N ALA A 289 1.23 4.48 -7.63
CA ALA A 289 0.30 3.38 -7.33
C ALA A 289 -1.09 3.88 -6.90
N GLY A 290 -1.52 5.03 -7.43
CA GLY A 290 -2.92 5.47 -7.31
C GLY A 290 -3.89 4.60 -8.14
N PRO A 291 -5.19 4.94 -8.17
CA PRO A 291 -6.17 4.19 -8.96
C PRO A 291 -5.81 4.04 -10.44
N ALA A 292 -5.23 5.08 -11.05
CA ALA A 292 -4.79 5.05 -12.44
C ALA A 292 -3.65 4.06 -12.67
N GLY A 293 -2.59 4.14 -11.86
CA GLY A 293 -1.42 3.28 -12.00
C GLY A 293 -1.71 1.82 -11.65
N LEU A 294 -2.49 1.56 -10.59
CA LEU A 294 -2.93 0.20 -10.26
C LEU A 294 -3.79 -0.41 -11.36
N ALA A 295 -4.69 0.38 -11.97
CA ALA A 295 -5.47 -0.09 -13.12
C ALA A 295 -4.56 -0.40 -14.31
N SER A 296 -3.64 0.50 -14.67
CA SER A 296 -2.67 0.26 -15.75
C SER A 296 -1.82 -0.98 -15.50
N ALA A 297 -1.38 -1.21 -14.26
CA ALA A 297 -0.60 -2.38 -13.90
C ALA A 297 -1.39 -3.68 -14.05
N VAL A 298 -2.64 -3.71 -13.58
CA VAL A 298 -3.52 -4.88 -13.70
C VAL A 298 -3.79 -5.21 -15.17
N TYR A 299 -4.18 -4.21 -15.97
CA TYR A 299 -4.51 -4.43 -17.38
C TYR A 299 -3.28 -4.87 -18.17
N ALA A 300 -2.15 -4.16 -18.06
CA ALA A 300 -0.92 -4.50 -18.75
C ALA A 300 -0.39 -5.91 -18.39
N ALA A 301 -0.33 -6.25 -17.10
CA ALA A 301 0.15 -7.57 -16.68
C ALA A 301 -0.82 -8.70 -17.07
N SER A 302 -2.14 -8.43 -17.11
CA SER A 302 -3.12 -9.41 -17.57
C SER A 302 -3.00 -9.74 -19.07
N GLU A 303 -2.40 -8.83 -19.86
CA GLU A 303 -2.09 -9.02 -21.28
C GLU A 303 -0.68 -9.61 -21.50
N GLY A 304 0.01 -9.98 -20.41
CA GLY A 304 1.30 -10.67 -20.45
C GLY A 304 2.52 -9.75 -20.53
N LEU A 305 2.35 -8.43 -20.34
CA LEU A 305 3.46 -7.49 -20.30
C LEU A 305 4.27 -7.65 -19.00
N ALA A 306 5.59 -7.47 -19.09
CA ALA A 306 6.47 -7.30 -17.95
C ALA A 306 6.27 -5.89 -17.35
N VAL A 307 5.65 -5.81 -16.17
CA VAL A 307 5.25 -4.56 -15.53
C VAL A 307 5.98 -4.35 -14.21
N VAL A 308 6.53 -3.15 -14.03
CA VAL A 308 6.97 -2.64 -12.73
C VAL A 308 6.19 -1.39 -12.36
N ILE A 309 5.80 -1.26 -11.08
CA ILE A 309 5.14 -0.06 -10.54
C ILE A 309 5.88 0.48 -9.33
N PHE A 310 6.01 1.80 -9.26
CA PHE A 310 6.68 2.51 -8.18
C PHE A 310 5.73 3.44 -7.44
N ASP A 311 5.80 3.50 -6.12
CA ASP A 311 5.12 4.53 -5.34
C ASP A 311 5.90 4.85 -4.07
N SER A 312 6.09 6.13 -3.76
CA SER A 312 6.88 6.57 -2.61
C SER A 312 6.23 6.34 -1.23
N ARG A 313 4.94 6.00 -1.17
CA ARG A 313 4.19 5.95 0.09
C ARG A 313 3.42 4.65 0.32
N GLY A 314 2.71 4.17 -0.69
CA GLY A 314 1.75 3.08 -0.50
C GLY A 314 0.73 2.96 -1.63
N PRO A 315 0.11 1.78 -1.80
CA PRO A 315 -0.92 1.60 -2.80
C PRO A 315 -2.16 2.46 -2.52
N GLY A 316 -2.77 2.96 -3.59
CA GLY A 316 -4.04 3.67 -3.61
C GLY A 316 -3.95 5.19 -3.68
N GLY A 317 -2.76 5.78 -3.54
CA GLY A 317 -2.56 7.23 -3.65
C GLY A 317 -3.54 8.03 -2.78
N GLN A 318 -3.96 9.21 -3.26
CA GLN A 318 -4.94 10.04 -2.52
C GLN A 318 -6.29 9.34 -2.30
N ALA A 319 -6.71 8.48 -3.22
CA ALA A 319 -8.01 7.83 -3.13
C ALA A 319 -8.10 6.95 -1.87
N SER A 320 -6.99 6.33 -1.45
CA SER A 320 -6.93 5.48 -0.25
C SER A 320 -7.40 6.19 1.02
N ALA A 321 -7.16 7.50 1.13
CA ALA A 321 -7.54 8.33 2.28
C ALA A 321 -9.03 8.69 2.30
N SER A 322 -9.80 8.36 1.26
CA SER A 322 -11.23 8.63 1.22
C SER A 322 -11.99 7.64 2.12
N ALA A 323 -12.68 8.15 3.15
CA ALA A 323 -13.50 7.32 4.03
C ALA A 323 -14.62 6.58 3.26
N ARG A 324 -15.23 7.23 2.24
CA ARG A 324 -16.30 6.63 1.44
C ARG A 324 -16.41 7.25 0.05
N ILE A 325 -16.37 6.40 -0.97
CA ILE A 325 -16.58 6.74 -2.38
C ILE A 325 -17.95 6.17 -2.81
N GLU A 326 -18.95 7.04 -2.97
CA GLU A 326 -20.32 6.66 -3.37
C GLU A 326 -20.56 6.75 -4.89
N ASN A 327 -19.70 7.46 -5.61
CA ASN A 327 -19.84 7.71 -7.04
C ASN A 327 -18.92 6.82 -7.90
N TYR A 328 -18.54 5.65 -7.38
CA TYR A 328 -17.85 4.61 -8.16
C TYR A 328 -18.86 3.52 -8.52
N LEU A 329 -19.08 3.32 -9.81
CA LEU A 329 -20.08 2.39 -10.33
C LEU A 329 -19.80 0.96 -9.86
N GLY A 330 -20.85 0.24 -9.46
CA GLY A 330 -20.77 -1.15 -8.97
C GLY A 330 -20.78 -1.29 -7.44
N PHE A 331 -20.67 -0.19 -6.69
CA PHE A 331 -20.76 -0.20 -5.23
C PHE A 331 -22.00 0.61 -4.77
N PRO A 332 -23.19 0.01 -4.71
CA PRO A 332 -24.44 0.73 -4.42
C PRO A 332 -24.48 1.35 -3.02
N THR A 333 -23.73 0.78 -2.07
CA THR A 333 -23.55 1.32 -0.72
C THR A 333 -22.29 2.19 -0.61
N GLY A 334 -21.59 2.46 -1.71
CA GLY A 334 -20.24 3.03 -1.71
C GLY A 334 -19.19 2.05 -1.18
N ILE A 335 -17.92 2.45 -1.29
CA ILE A 335 -16.76 1.69 -0.82
C ILE A 335 -15.71 2.66 -0.26
N SER A 336 -15.01 2.30 0.81
CA SER A 336 -13.86 3.11 1.27
C SER A 336 -12.75 3.10 0.22
N GLY A 337 -12.00 4.20 0.13
CA GLY A 337 -10.84 4.32 -0.74
C GLY A 337 -9.84 3.19 -0.56
N GLN A 338 -9.43 2.93 0.68
CA GLN A 338 -8.49 1.87 1.03
C GLN A 338 -8.97 0.48 0.58
N ALA A 339 -10.26 0.14 0.78
CA ALA A 339 -10.79 -1.13 0.31
C ALA A 339 -10.82 -1.24 -1.23
N LEU A 340 -11.15 -0.16 -1.94
CA LEU A 340 -11.15 -0.14 -3.40
C LEU A 340 -9.75 -0.37 -3.94
N THR A 341 -8.76 0.40 -3.47
CA THR A 341 -7.39 0.35 -3.97
C THR A 341 -6.63 -0.88 -3.47
N GLY A 342 -6.92 -1.35 -2.25
CA GLY A 342 -6.37 -2.60 -1.73
C GLY A 342 -6.77 -3.82 -2.56
N ARG A 343 -8.01 -3.86 -3.07
CA ARG A 343 -8.42 -4.91 -4.02
C ARG A 343 -7.64 -4.85 -5.33
N ALA A 344 -7.44 -3.65 -5.88
CA ALA A 344 -6.65 -3.45 -7.11
C ALA A 344 -5.17 -3.84 -6.89
N PHE A 345 -4.60 -3.52 -5.72
CA PHE A 345 -3.27 -3.93 -5.34
C PHE A 345 -3.14 -5.47 -5.28
N VAL A 346 -4.10 -6.16 -4.67
CA VAL A 346 -4.13 -7.63 -4.66
C VAL A 346 -4.32 -8.22 -6.07
N GLN A 347 -5.00 -7.53 -6.98
CA GLN A 347 -5.10 -7.95 -8.39
C GLN A 347 -3.76 -7.79 -9.12
N ALA A 348 -3.08 -6.65 -8.96
CA ALA A 348 -1.73 -6.46 -9.49
C ALA A 348 -0.80 -7.56 -8.96
N GLN A 349 -0.96 -7.90 -7.67
CA GLN A 349 -0.28 -9.01 -7.04
C GLN A 349 -0.52 -10.36 -7.74
N LYS A 350 -1.80 -10.67 -7.99
CA LYS A 350 -2.20 -11.91 -8.68
C LYS A 350 -1.54 -12.03 -10.06
N PHE A 351 -1.45 -10.93 -10.82
CA PHE A 351 -0.89 -10.93 -12.17
C PHE A 351 0.63 -10.85 -12.23
N GLY A 352 1.31 -10.76 -11.07
CA GLY A 352 2.77 -10.81 -11.03
C GLY A 352 3.46 -9.50 -11.41
N VAL A 353 2.79 -8.37 -11.21
CA VAL A 353 3.42 -7.04 -11.31
C VAL A 353 4.54 -6.92 -10.28
N ASP A 354 5.69 -6.37 -10.66
CA ASP A 354 6.75 -6.02 -9.70
C ASP A 354 6.39 -4.73 -8.96
N LEU A 355 6.01 -4.88 -7.68
CA LEU A 355 5.48 -3.81 -6.84
C LEU A 355 6.59 -3.20 -5.99
N CYS A 356 7.08 -2.02 -6.36
CA CYS A 356 8.17 -1.33 -5.70
C CYS A 356 7.62 -0.21 -4.80
N ILE A 357 7.15 -0.60 -3.62
CA ILE A 357 6.45 0.29 -2.69
C ILE A 357 6.93 0.02 -1.25
N PRO A 358 7.47 1.02 -0.53
CA PRO A 358 7.71 2.39 -0.94
C PRO A 358 9.00 2.55 -1.77
N THR A 359 8.92 3.20 -2.93
CA THR A 359 10.08 3.60 -3.76
C THR A 359 9.84 4.97 -4.39
N GLN A 360 10.74 5.92 -4.14
CA GLN A 360 10.70 7.24 -4.75
C GLN A 360 11.50 7.28 -6.06
N ILE A 361 10.89 7.87 -7.09
CA ILE A 361 11.55 8.18 -8.36
C ILE A 361 12.20 9.56 -8.27
N LYS A 362 13.48 9.63 -8.65
CA LYS A 362 14.28 10.85 -8.68
C LYS A 362 14.18 11.56 -10.03
N ALA A 363 14.32 10.82 -11.13
CA ALA A 363 14.35 11.39 -12.47
C ALA A 363 13.93 10.38 -13.54
N LEU A 364 13.46 10.89 -14.67
CA LEU A 364 13.27 10.13 -15.91
C LEU A 364 14.36 10.50 -16.93
N ARG A 365 15.09 9.52 -17.48
CA ARG A 365 16.02 9.74 -18.60
C ARG A 365 15.38 9.26 -19.89
N CYS A 366 14.79 10.20 -20.60
CA CYS A 366 14.12 9.96 -21.89
C CYS A 366 14.99 10.30 -23.10
N ASP A 367 16.27 10.67 -22.88
CA ASP A 367 17.33 10.80 -23.88
C ASP A 367 17.99 9.45 -24.23
N ARG A 368 17.53 8.36 -23.61
CA ARG A 368 18.05 7.00 -23.74
C ARG A 368 16.98 6.03 -24.22
N THR A 369 17.43 4.95 -24.87
CA THR A 369 16.56 3.86 -25.32
C THR A 369 17.23 2.52 -24.97
N PRO A 370 16.60 1.65 -24.15
CA PRO A 370 15.32 1.84 -23.44
C PRO A 370 15.32 3.05 -22.48
N ILE A 371 14.12 3.51 -22.09
CA ILE A 371 13.95 4.65 -21.19
C ILE A 371 14.42 4.23 -19.78
N GLU A 372 15.21 5.05 -19.10
CA GLU A 372 15.67 4.73 -17.74
C GLU A 372 14.91 5.54 -16.68
N VAL A 373 14.36 4.83 -15.69
CA VAL A 373 13.77 5.39 -14.47
C VAL A 373 14.82 5.38 -13.36
N GLN A 374 15.20 6.55 -12.85
CA GLN A 374 16.20 6.67 -11.79
C GLN A 374 15.52 6.73 -10.42
N LEU A 375 15.89 5.82 -9.53
CA LEU A 375 15.38 5.75 -8.16
C LEU A 375 16.16 6.72 -7.25
N ALA A 376 15.55 7.09 -6.11
CA ALA A 376 16.17 7.98 -5.14
C ALA A 376 17.45 7.40 -4.48
N ASP A 377 17.53 6.07 -4.40
CA ASP A 377 18.71 5.34 -3.89
C ASP A 377 19.85 5.21 -4.91
N GLY A 378 19.67 5.74 -6.13
CA GLY A 378 20.66 5.74 -7.20
C GLY A 378 20.57 4.55 -8.16
N LYS A 379 19.71 3.54 -7.89
CA LYS A 379 19.47 2.45 -8.83
C LYS A 379 18.71 2.95 -10.06
N THR A 380 18.81 2.19 -11.14
CA THR A 380 18.14 2.49 -12.42
C THR A 380 17.35 1.28 -12.89
N VAL A 381 16.16 1.53 -13.42
CA VAL A 381 15.30 0.50 -14.03
C VAL A 381 15.02 0.89 -15.48
N SER A 382 15.24 -0.03 -16.40
CA SER A 382 15.04 0.16 -17.84
C SER A 382 13.64 -0.30 -18.26
N ALA A 383 12.96 0.48 -19.09
CA ALA A 383 11.67 0.12 -19.64
C ALA A 383 11.49 0.58 -21.10
N HIS A 384 10.75 -0.20 -21.88
CA HIS A 384 10.35 0.22 -23.22
C HIS A 384 9.36 1.38 -23.15
N THR A 385 8.34 1.31 -22.30
CA THR A 385 7.39 2.40 -22.12
C THR A 385 7.33 2.87 -20.67
N VAL A 386 6.90 4.12 -20.46
CA VAL A 386 6.71 4.67 -19.10
C VAL A 386 5.35 5.31 -18.99
N VAL A 387 4.63 5.02 -17.91
CA VAL A 387 3.34 5.63 -17.57
C VAL A 387 3.50 6.52 -16.34
N ILE A 388 3.31 7.82 -16.52
CA ILE A 388 3.28 8.82 -15.45
C ILE A 388 1.87 8.77 -14.83
N ALA A 389 1.75 8.14 -13.67
CA ALA A 389 0.54 8.01 -12.87
C ALA A 389 0.71 8.65 -11.48
N SER A 390 1.62 9.62 -11.35
CA SER A 390 2.09 10.18 -10.07
C SER A 390 1.04 11.05 -9.36
N GLY A 391 -0.10 11.29 -10.00
CA GLY A 391 -1.22 12.05 -9.46
C GLY A 391 -0.86 13.50 -9.11
N ALA A 392 -1.51 14.01 -8.07
CA ALA A 392 -1.30 15.36 -7.56
C ALA A 392 -1.26 15.35 -6.03
N ALA A 393 -0.81 16.45 -5.44
CA ALA A 393 -0.94 16.78 -4.03
C ALA A 393 -1.96 17.91 -3.86
N TYR A 394 -2.59 18.01 -2.68
CA TYR A 394 -3.39 19.19 -2.34
C TYR A 394 -2.52 20.44 -2.36
N ARG A 395 -3.05 21.53 -2.92
CA ARG A 395 -2.35 22.81 -2.90
C ARG A 395 -2.35 23.35 -1.49
N LYS A 396 -1.18 23.59 -0.92
CA LYS A 396 -1.08 24.30 0.35
C LYS A 396 -1.44 25.78 0.11
N PRO A 397 -2.44 26.34 0.83
CA PRO A 397 -2.71 27.77 0.74
C PRO A 397 -1.52 28.56 1.29
N GLU A 398 -1.28 29.73 0.72
CA GLU A 398 -0.24 30.66 1.16
C GLU A 398 -0.68 31.31 2.48
N ILE A 399 -0.47 30.60 3.59
CA ILE A 399 -0.74 31.07 4.94
C ILE A 399 0.58 31.01 5.71
N GLU A 400 1.00 32.14 6.25
CA GLU A 400 2.23 32.23 7.04
C GLU A 400 2.17 31.26 8.23
N GLY A 401 3.23 30.47 8.42
CA GLY A 401 3.32 29.52 9.53
C GLY A 401 2.50 28.23 9.38
N LEU A 402 1.78 28.02 8.26
CA LEU A 402 0.94 26.82 8.03
C LEU A 402 1.67 25.51 8.30
N GLU A 403 2.93 25.39 7.84
CA GLU A 403 3.75 24.18 8.00
C GLU A 403 3.93 23.75 9.45
N ARG A 404 3.86 24.67 10.42
CA ARG A 404 3.99 24.36 11.86
C ARG A 404 2.81 23.56 12.41
N TYR A 405 1.66 23.67 11.75
CA TYR A 405 0.40 23.06 12.20
C TYR A 405 0.01 21.82 11.39
N ILE A 406 0.71 21.49 10.31
CA ILE A 406 0.45 20.26 9.55
C ILE A 406 0.70 19.05 10.45
N GLY A 407 -0.32 18.19 10.58
CA GLY A 407 -0.29 17.05 11.51
C GLY A 407 -0.48 17.44 12.99
N ARG A 408 -0.52 18.74 13.30
CA ARG A 408 -0.78 19.31 14.64
C ARG A 408 -2.00 20.23 14.61
N GLY A 409 -3.07 19.73 13.99
CA GLY A 409 -4.34 20.43 13.85
C GLY A 409 -4.72 20.83 12.42
N VAL A 410 -3.79 20.78 11.47
CA VAL A 410 -4.08 20.95 10.03
C VAL A 410 -3.91 19.64 9.27
N PHE A 411 -4.94 19.26 8.52
CA PHE A 411 -5.03 17.99 7.80
C PHE A 411 -5.45 18.21 6.34
N PHE A 412 -5.05 17.30 5.45
CA PHE A 412 -5.37 17.34 4.02
C PHE A 412 -6.24 16.15 3.57
N GLY A 413 -6.97 15.56 4.50
CA GLY A 413 -7.83 14.40 4.27
C GLY A 413 -8.61 14.04 5.53
N THR A 414 -9.58 13.15 5.38
CA THR A 414 -10.44 12.70 6.48
C THR A 414 -10.48 11.17 6.48
N SER A 415 -9.75 10.56 7.41
CA SER A 415 -9.75 9.12 7.66
C SER A 415 -10.43 8.79 9.00
N PRO A 416 -10.66 7.51 9.33
CA PRO A 416 -11.11 7.10 10.65
C PRO A 416 -10.23 7.60 11.80
N VAL A 417 -8.93 7.81 11.56
CA VAL A 417 -8.01 8.35 12.56
C VAL A 417 -8.38 9.79 12.89
N GLU A 418 -8.48 10.68 11.89
CA GLU A 418 -8.88 12.08 12.14
C GLU A 418 -10.32 12.18 12.66
N ALA A 419 -11.23 11.31 12.22
CA ALA A 419 -12.60 11.28 12.73
C ALA A 419 -12.65 10.98 14.23
N LYS A 420 -11.81 10.06 14.73
CA LYS A 420 -11.68 9.78 16.17
C LYS A 420 -11.16 11.01 16.94
N LEU A 421 -10.20 11.75 16.38
CA LEU A 421 -9.69 12.99 16.96
C LEU A 421 -10.74 14.11 17.04
N CYS A 422 -11.70 14.12 16.12
CA CYS A 422 -12.74 15.15 16.05
C CYS A 422 -13.95 14.87 16.94
N LYS A 423 -14.00 13.71 17.63
CA LYS A 423 -15.19 13.27 18.37
C LYS A 423 -15.60 14.30 19.43
N GLY A 424 -16.83 14.82 19.30
CA GLY A 424 -17.37 15.83 20.23
C GLY A 424 -16.75 17.23 20.11
N LEU A 425 -15.92 17.48 19.09
CA LEU A 425 -15.29 18.78 18.85
C LEU A 425 -15.91 19.50 17.66
N GLU A 426 -15.67 20.81 17.56
CA GLU A 426 -15.94 21.58 16.35
C GLU A 426 -14.76 21.53 15.39
N VAL A 427 -15.04 21.50 14.08
CA VAL A 427 -14.01 21.39 13.04
C VAL A 427 -14.26 22.39 11.89
N VAL A 428 -13.19 22.81 11.24
CA VAL A 428 -13.24 23.66 10.04
C VAL A 428 -12.82 22.85 8.82
N ILE A 429 -13.60 22.92 7.74
CA ILE A 429 -13.28 22.31 6.45
C ILE A 429 -13.25 23.41 5.38
N VAL A 430 -12.19 23.46 4.58
CA VAL A 430 -12.05 24.42 3.46
C VAL A 430 -12.09 23.67 2.14
N GLY A 431 -13.06 23.99 1.29
CA GLY A 431 -13.12 23.47 -0.08
C GLY A 431 -14.54 23.33 -0.63
N GLY A 432 -14.72 23.62 -1.92
CA GLY A 432 -16.02 23.53 -2.61
C GLY A 432 -16.21 22.27 -3.47
N GLY A 433 -15.19 21.43 -3.60
CA GLY A 433 -15.24 20.23 -4.45
C GLY A 433 -15.82 19.00 -3.75
N ASN A 434 -15.95 17.90 -4.51
CA ASN A 434 -16.54 16.66 -3.99
C ASN A 434 -15.77 16.04 -2.82
N SER A 435 -14.44 16.09 -2.83
CA SER A 435 -13.64 15.58 -1.71
C SER A 435 -13.97 16.31 -0.41
N ALA A 436 -14.13 17.64 -0.47
CA ALA A 436 -14.55 18.44 0.67
C ALA A 436 -15.96 18.06 1.13
N GLY A 437 -16.92 17.93 0.19
CA GLY A 437 -18.29 17.54 0.51
C GLY A 437 -18.40 16.15 1.15
N GLN A 438 -17.61 15.20 0.68
CA GLN A 438 -17.51 13.86 1.30
C GLN A 438 -16.91 13.95 2.70
N GLY A 439 -15.85 14.75 2.89
CA GLY A 439 -15.25 15.01 4.19
C GLY A 439 -16.23 15.64 5.18
N VAL A 440 -17.05 16.61 4.73
CA VAL A 440 -18.11 17.24 5.53
C VAL A 440 -19.13 16.21 6.01
N VAL A 441 -19.68 15.42 5.09
CA VAL A 441 -20.68 14.40 5.43
C VAL A 441 -20.11 13.37 6.41
N TYR A 442 -18.85 12.97 6.21
CA TYR A 442 -18.19 12.00 7.07
C TYR A 442 -17.89 12.58 8.47
N LEU A 443 -17.28 13.76 8.55
CA LEU A 443 -16.96 14.38 9.84
C LEU A 443 -18.21 14.82 10.61
N ALA A 444 -19.30 15.19 9.93
CA ALA A 444 -20.55 15.55 10.59
C ALA A 444 -21.18 14.39 11.40
N SER A 445 -20.83 13.13 11.12
CA SER A 445 -21.28 12.00 11.95
C SER A 445 -20.39 11.73 13.18
N HIS A 446 -19.30 12.48 13.35
CA HIS A 446 -18.32 12.28 14.43
C HIS A 446 -18.10 13.55 15.27
N ALA A 447 -18.02 14.70 14.60
CA ALA A 447 -17.82 16.01 15.20
C ALA A 447 -19.12 16.56 15.82
N ASN A 448 -18.97 17.43 16.82
CA ASN A 448 -20.08 18.20 17.37
C ASN A 448 -20.64 19.17 16.33
N HIS A 449 -19.76 19.88 15.61
CA HIS A 449 -20.15 20.83 14.57
C HIS A 449 -19.10 20.94 13.46
N VAL A 450 -19.52 21.17 12.21
CA VAL A 450 -18.64 21.33 11.05
C VAL A 450 -18.88 22.69 10.40
N HIS A 451 -17.83 23.52 10.35
CA HIS A 451 -17.82 24.77 9.58
C HIS A 451 -17.24 24.51 8.19
N LEU A 452 -18.05 24.62 7.14
CA LEU A 452 -17.62 24.48 5.75
C LEU A 452 -17.35 25.85 5.13
N LEU A 453 -16.12 26.13 4.78
CA LEU A 453 -15.67 27.40 4.21
C LEU A 453 -15.42 27.25 2.72
N VAL A 454 -16.02 28.13 1.93
CA VAL A 454 -15.80 28.20 0.47
C VAL A 454 -15.60 29.63 0.01
N ARG A 455 -14.65 29.85 -0.91
CA ARG A 455 -14.43 31.16 -1.56
C ARG A 455 -15.51 31.50 -2.58
N ALA A 456 -16.20 30.50 -3.12
CA ALA A 456 -17.30 30.69 -4.05
C ALA A 456 -18.58 31.19 -3.33
N ARG A 457 -19.55 31.66 -4.11
CA ARG A 457 -20.87 32.05 -3.57
C ARG A 457 -21.75 30.87 -3.18
N GLY A 458 -21.37 29.65 -3.56
CA GLY A 458 -22.11 28.41 -3.32
C GLY A 458 -21.29 27.18 -3.73
N LEU A 459 -21.91 26.00 -3.68
CA LEU A 459 -21.28 24.70 -3.94
C LEU A 459 -21.54 24.16 -5.35
N GLU A 460 -22.54 24.72 -6.04
CA GLU A 460 -23.18 24.18 -7.25
C GLU A 460 -22.23 24.11 -8.46
N SER A 461 -21.21 24.96 -8.50
CA SER A 461 -20.27 25.02 -9.63
C SER A 461 -19.29 23.86 -9.68
N THR A 462 -19.05 23.17 -8.56
CA THR A 462 -17.96 22.17 -8.45
C THR A 462 -18.33 20.91 -7.67
N MET A 463 -19.36 20.97 -6.81
CA MET A 463 -19.82 19.83 -6.04
C MET A 463 -21.00 19.11 -6.71
N SER A 464 -21.01 17.79 -6.64
CA SER A 464 -22.11 16.97 -7.13
C SER A 464 -23.40 17.22 -6.33
N ARG A 465 -24.53 17.28 -7.03
CA ARG A 465 -25.83 17.67 -6.46
C ARG A 465 -26.23 16.88 -5.20
N TYR A 466 -26.00 15.57 -5.20
CA TYR A 466 -26.35 14.72 -4.04
C TYR A 466 -25.61 15.11 -2.75
N LEU A 467 -24.36 15.60 -2.84
CA LEU A 467 -23.60 16.07 -1.68
C LEU A 467 -24.14 17.39 -1.20
N ILE A 468 -24.49 18.31 -2.11
CA ILE A 468 -25.10 19.59 -1.77
C ILE A 468 -26.41 19.35 -1.00
N ASP A 469 -27.28 18.48 -1.54
CA ASP A 469 -28.56 18.15 -0.91
C ASP A 469 -28.39 17.47 0.46
N ARG A 470 -27.34 16.65 0.63
CA ARG A 470 -27.05 16.00 1.90
C ARG A 470 -26.50 16.99 2.92
N ILE A 471 -25.55 17.84 2.54
CA ILE A 471 -24.95 18.88 3.39
C ILE A 471 -26.03 19.83 3.89
N ALA A 472 -26.94 20.27 3.01
CA ALA A 472 -28.05 21.15 3.37
C ALA A 472 -29.03 20.55 4.40
N ARG A 473 -29.04 19.23 4.59
CA ARG A 473 -29.89 18.53 5.57
C ARG A 473 -29.18 18.22 6.89
N LEU A 474 -27.88 18.47 6.99
CA LEU A 474 -27.12 18.21 8.22
C LEU A 474 -27.31 19.37 9.21
N PRO A 475 -27.90 19.13 10.40
CA PRO A 475 -28.21 20.20 11.35
C PRO A 475 -26.96 20.78 12.03
N ASN A 476 -25.85 20.03 12.07
CA ASN A 476 -24.58 20.39 12.67
C ASN A 476 -23.53 20.87 11.65
N VAL A 477 -23.98 21.36 10.48
CA VAL A 477 -23.09 21.89 9.45
C VAL A 477 -23.48 23.34 9.14
N THR A 478 -22.51 24.24 9.13
CA THR A 478 -22.70 25.63 8.69
C THR A 478 -21.83 25.93 7.48
N LEU A 479 -22.46 26.35 6.39
CA LEU A 479 -21.78 26.80 5.17
C LEU A 479 -21.45 28.31 5.25
N HIS A 480 -20.17 28.64 5.16
CA HIS A 480 -19.61 29.98 5.08
C HIS A 480 -19.15 30.25 3.65
N THR A 481 -19.96 30.95 2.88
CA THR A 481 -19.65 31.30 1.48
C THR A 481 -18.79 32.56 1.40
N SER A 482 -18.11 32.76 0.27
CA SER A 482 -17.22 33.90 0.04
C SER A 482 -16.22 34.14 1.18
N THR A 483 -15.76 33.07 1.84
CA THR A 483 -14.93 33.12 3.04
C THR A 483 -13.54 32.54 2.76
N GLU A 484 -12.51 33.20 3.29
CA GLU A 484 -11.12 32.73 3.22
C GLU A 484 -10.42 32.78 4.58
N ILE A 485 -9.43 31.91 4.76
CA ILE A 485 -8.55 31.93 5.93
C ILE A 485 -7.44 32.96 5.70
N THR A 486 -7.20 33.81 6.70
CA THR A 486 -6.17 34.86 6.65
C THR A 486 -4.94 34.52 7.48
N SER A 487 -5.12 33.87 8.63
CA SER A 487 -4.01 33.46 9.51
C SER A 487 -4.42 32.32 10.43
N LEU A 488 -3.42 31.66 11.02
CA LEU A 488 -3.58 30.55 11.96
C LEU A 488 -2.76 30.83 13.23
N ASP A 489 -3.39 30.72 14.39
CA ASP A 489 -2.71 30.84 15.69
C ASP A 489 -2.67 29.48 16.40
N GLY A 490 -1.62 29.24 17.16
CA GLY A 490 -1.40 27.97 17.85
C GLY A 490 -0.61 28.11 19.14
N ASP A 491 -0.63 27.04 19.91
CA ASP A 491 0.10 26.87 21.16
C ASP A 491 1.05 25.65 21.08
N ASP A 492 1.63 25.26 22.21
CA ASP A 492 2.50 24.07 22.31
C ASP A 492 1.78 22.77 21.90
N GLY A 493 0.45 22.75 21.92
CA GLY A 493 -0.38 21.63 21.46
C GLY A 493 -0.66 21.62 19.95
N GLY A 494 -0.37 22.71 19.23
CA GLY A 494 -0.65 22.85 17.80
C GLY A 494 -1.64 23.98 17.49
N LEU A 495 -2.44 23.83 16.45
CA LEU A 495 -3.45 24.82 16.06
C LEU A 495 -4.42 25.08 17.23
N SER A 496 -4.74 26.36 17.47
CA SER A 496 -5.67 26.80 18.50
C SER A 496 -6.78 27.72 17.97
N LYS A 497 -6.51 28.45 16.88
CA LYS A 497 -7.45 29.40 16.29
C LYS A 497 -7.29 29.53 14.78
N VAL A 498 -8.42 29.64 14.08
CA VAL A 498 -8.48 29.90 12.63
C VAL A 498 -9.10 31.27 12.40
N ASN A 499 -8.34 32.19 11.81
CA ASN A 499 -8.81 33.54 11.50
C ASN A 499 -9.29 33.60 10.05
N CYS A 500 -10.47 34.20 9.85
CA CYS A 500 -11.15 34.22 8.57
C CYS A 500 -11.59 35.64 8.20
N LYS A 501 -11.78 35.84 6.89
CA LYS A 501 -12.37 37.04 6.32
C LYS A 501 -13.54 36.65 5.42
N ALA A 502 -14.67 37.30 5.65
CA ALA A 502 -15.87 37.21 4.83
C ALA A 502 -16.31 38.63 4.39
N PRO A 503 -17.30 38.77 3.49
CA PRO A 503 -17.74 40.08 3.01
C PRO A 503 -18.27 41.01 4.11
N ASN A 504 -18.76 40.44 5.22
CA ASN A 504 -19.30 41.16 6.38
C ASN A 504 -18.24 41.49 7.44
N GLY A 505 -16.99 41.09 7.26
CA GLY A 505 -15.90 41.39 8.19
C GLY A 505 -15.00 40.20 8.50
N SER A 506 -14.06 40.42 9.42
CA SER A 506 -13.17 39.39 9.95
C SER A 506 -13.76 38.75 11.20
N PHE A 507 -13.51 37.46 11.35
CA PHE A 507 -13.94 36.66 12.51
C PHE A 507 -12.99 35.48 12.72
N SER A 508 -13.13 34.76 13.83
CA SER A 508 -12.24 33.66 14.17
C SER A 508 -12.99 32.48 14.79
N PHE A 509 -12.44 31.29 14.62
CA PHE A 509 -12.87 30.08 15.31
C PHE A 509 -11.80 29.64 16.31
N ASP A 510 -12.16 29.40 17.57
CA ASP A 510 -11.31 28.76 18.56
C ASP A 510 -11.33 27.24 18.37
N ILE A 511 -10.79 26.79 17.22
CA ILE A 511 -10.84 25.40 16.75
C ILE A 511 -9.42 24.87 16.51
N ARG A 512 -9.20 23.62 16.96
CA ARG A 512 -7.91 22.92 16.82
C ARG A 512 -7.79 22.03 15.57
N HIS A 513 -8.87 21.85 14.82
CA HIS A 513 -8.92 20.93 13.68
C HIS A 513 -9.40 21.64 12.40
N LEU A 514 -8.47 21.78 11.45
CA LEU A 514 -8.66 22.40 10.14
C LEU A 514 -8.33 21.40 9.04
N PHE A 515 -9.29 21.17 8.13
CA PHE A 515 -9.16 20.28 6.99
C PHE A 515 -9.12 21.08 5.69
N LEU A 516 -8.06 20.93 4.91
CA LEU A 516 -7.82 21.68 3.68
C LEU A 516 -8.00 20.79 2.45
N PHE A 517 -9.04 21.07 1.67
CA PHE A 517 -9.31 20.46 0.36
C PHE A 517 -9.14 21.51 -0.76
N THR A 518 -7.96 22.13 -0.77
CA THR A 518 -7.63 23.28 -1.61
C THR A 518 -6.90 22.84 -2.87
N GLY A 519 -7.56 22.90 -4.04
CA GLY A 519 -6.95 22.71 -5.36
C GLY A 519 -6.02 21.48 -5.50
N ALA A 520 -5.24 21.44 -6.56
CA ALA A 520 -4.24 20.38 -6.78
C ALA A 520 -2.96 20.96 -7.39
N VAL A 521 -1.83 20.37 -7.03
CA VAL A 521 -0.50 20.58 -7.62
C VAL A 521 -0.01 19.23 -8.12
N PRO A 522 0.26 19.05 -9.41
CA PRO A 522 0.65 17.75 -9.97
C PRO A 522 2.06 17.35 -9.51
N ASN A 523 2.29 16.05 -9.35
CA ASN A 523 3.59 15.51 -8.92
C ASN A 523 4.52 15.31 -10.13
N THR A 524 5.03 16.41 -10.69
CA THR A 524 5.80 16.44 -11.96
C THR A 524 7.25 16.90 -11.79
N GLU A 525 7.69 17.25 -10.58
CA GLU A 525 9.05 17.73 -10.28
C GLU A 525 10.16 16.81 -10.84
N TRP A 526 9.98 15.49 -10.72
CA TRP A 526 10.92 14.45 -11.17
C TRP A 526 11.04 14.33 -12.71
N LEU A 527 10.15 14.98 -13.46
CA LEU A 527 10.20 15.04 -14.91
C LEU A 527 11.11 16.16 -15.41
N LYS A 528 11.61 17.04 -14.52
CA LYS A 528 12.58 18.08 -14.88
C LYS A 528 13.81 17.45 -15.53
N GLY A 529 14.12 17.88 -16.76
CA GLY A 529 15.21 17.33 -17.56
C GLY A 529 14.79 16.17 -18.48
N CYS A 530 13.55 15.69 -18.39
CA CYS A 530 12.91 14.96 -19.46
C CYS A 530 12.01 15.92 -20.25
N ASN A 531 12.01 15.83 -21.58
CA ASN A 531 11.30 16.75 -22.49
C ASN A 531 9.76 16.61 -22.45
N VAL A 532 9.19 16.20 -21.32
CA VAL A 532 7.75 16.14 -21.06
C VAL A 532 7.22 17.55 -20.79
N THR A 533 6.28 18.01 -21.62
CA THR A 533 5.68 19.34 -21.50
C THR A 533 4.52 19.37 -20.53
N THR A 534 4.37 20.49 -19.82
CA THR A 534 3.27 20.73 -18.88
C THR A 534 2.51 22.01 -19.25
N ASP A 535 1.26 22.13 -18.82
CA ASP A 535 0.53 23.39 -18.86
C ASP A 535 1.07 24.40 -17.82
N GLU A 536 0.51 25.62 -17.83
CA GLU A 536 0.88 26.70 -16.91
C GLU A 536 0.69 26.35 -15.42
N LYS A 537 -0.10 25.31 -15.12
CA LYS A 537 -0.36 24.83 -13.76
C LYS A 537 0.51 23.61 -13.41
N GLY A 538 1.42 23.22 -14.31
CA GLY A 538 2.36 22.11 -14.13
C GLY A 538 1.80 20.73 -14.48
N PHE A 539 0.57 20.61 -15.01
CA PHE A 539 -0.02 19.32 -15.35
C PHE A 539 0.48 18.83 -16.71
N VAL A 540 0.75 17.54 -16.85
CA VAL A 540 1.33 16.96 -18.07
C VAL A 540 0.37 17.09 -19.25
N LEU A 541 0.85 17.62 -20.37
CA LEU A 541 0.11 17.67 -21.62
C LEU A 541 0.18 16.30 -22.31
N THR A 542 -0.93 15.88 -22.94
CA THR A 542 -0.99 14.62 -23.71
C THR A 542 -1.68 14.81 -25.06
N GLY A 543 -1.48 13.86 -25.96
CA GLY A 543 -2.12 13.78 -27.27
C GLY A 543 -1.87 15.03 -28.12
N SER A 544 -2.92 15.53 -28.78
CA SER A 544 -2.83 16.70 -29.65
C SER A 544 -2.26 17.94 -28.95
N ARG A 545 -2.52 18.11 -27.64
CA ARG A 545 -1.99 19.23 -26.85
C ARG A 545 -0.48 19.09 -26.56
N ALA A 546 0.06 17.87 -26.60
CA ALA A 546 1.49 17.62 -26.39
C ALA A 546 2.31 17.69 -27.68
N HIS A 547 1.75 17.26 -28.81
CA HIS A 547 2.50 17.13 -30.06
C HIS A 547 2.39 18.31 -31.03
N GLN A 548 1.47 19.27 -30.81
CA GLN A 548 1.20 20.40 -31.73
C GLN A 548 1.00 19.97 -33.21
N ARG A 549 0.72 18.69 -33.48
CA ARG A 549 0.48 18.14 -34.82
C ARG A 549 -1.02 18.17 -35.11
N GLN A 550 -1.37 18.55 -36.34
CA GLN A 550 -2.74 18.47 -36.88
C GLN A 550 -3.14 17.03 -37.24
N ASP A 551 -2.20 16.10 -37.30
CA ASP A 551 -2.51 14.67 -37.40
C ASP A 551 -2.93 14.15 -36.02
N GLU A 552 -4.22 13.85 -35.90
CA GLU A 552 -4.82 13.10 -34.81
C GLU A 552 -4.19 11.70 -34.77
N GLY A 553 -3.03 11.56 -34.14
CA GLY A 553 -2.53 10.24 -33.79
C GLY A 553 -3.43 9.57 -32.75
N ASP A 554 -3.61 8.25 -32.85
CA ASP A 554 -4.45 7.44 -31.95
C ASP A 554 -3.97 7.44 -30.48
N LYS A 555 -2.72 7.89 -30.23
CA LYS A 555 -2.08 7.90 -28.91
C LYS A 555 -2.47 9.10 -28.03
N THR A 556 -3.74 9.20 -27.68
CA THR A 556 -4.33 10.33 -26.93
C THR A 556 -3.76 10.56 -25.51
N LEU A 557 -3.07 9.58 -24.94
CA LEU A 557 -2.47 9.64 -23.60
C LEU A 557 -0.95 9.79 -23.64
N GLU A 558 -0.34 9.79 -24.83
CA GLU A 558 1.10 10.00 -25.00
C GLU A 558 1.47 11.46 -24.71
N THR A 559 2.61 11.64 -24.05
CA THR A 559 3.18 12.96 -23.73
C THR A 559 4.00 13.49 -24.91
N SER A 560 4.66 14.65 -24.76
CA SER A 560 5.58 15.15 -25.80
C SER A 560 6.81 14.26 -26.05
N VAL A 561 6.99 13.20 -25.26
CA VAL A 561 8.06 12.21 -25.41
C VAL A 561 7.45 10.87 -25.87
N PRO A 562 7.82 10.35 -27.06
CA PRO A 562 7.29 9.09 -27.57
C PRO A 562 7.54 7.90 -26.64
N GLY A 563 6.51 7.08 -26.42
CA GLY A 563 6.52 5.95 -25.47
C GLY A 563 6.46 6.35 -23.99
N VAL A 564 6.30 7.63 -23.67
CA VAL A 564 5.98 8.12 -22.32
C VAL A 564 4.55 8.63 -22.32
N PHE A 565 3.72 8.05 -21.46
CA PHE A 565 2.30 8.34 -21.31
C PHE A 565 2.03 9.04 -19.97
N ALA A 566 0.90 9.75 -19.86
CA ALA A 566 0.43 10.29 -18.58
C ALA A 566 -1.06 10.01 -18.39
N ILE A 567 -1.43 9.57 -17.18
CA ILE A 567 -2.80 9.17 -16.84
C ILE A 567 -3.22 9.68 -15.45
N GLY A 568 -4.53 9.86 -15.27
CA GLY A 568 -5.11 10.29 -14.02
C GLY A 568 -4.76 11.74 -13.65
N ASP A 569 -4.72 12.01 -12.35
CA ASP A 569 -4.71 13.39 -11.84
C ASP A 569 -3.44 14.19 -12.14
N VAL A 570 -2.37 13.57 -12.66
CA VAL A 570 -1.18 14.30 -13.12
C VAL A 570 -1.39 14.99 -14.47
N ARG A 571 -2.38 14.53 -15.25
CA ARG A 571 -2.64 14.96 -16.62
C ARG A 571 -3.47 16.24 -16.69
N SER A 572 -3.18 17.10 -17.66
CA SER A 572 -3.95 18.30 -17.94
C SER A 572 -5.33 17.94 -18.51
N GLY A 573 -6.39 18.55 -17.98
CA GLY A 573 -7.76 18.31 -18.45
C GLY A 573 -8.38 16.97 -18.02
N SER A 574 -7.72 16.16 -17.20
CA SER A 574 -8.34 14.95 -16.63
C SER A 574 -9.53 15.31 -15.73
N THR A 575 -10.53 14.44 -15.64
CA THR A 575 -11.77 14.66 -14.87
C THR A 575 -11.57 14.75 -13.35
N LYS A 576 -10.40 14.37 -12.81
CA LYS A 576 -10.09 14.32 -11.37
C LYS A 576 -11.08 13.46 -10.57
N ARG A 577 -11.36 12.26 -11.09
CA ARG A 577 -12.30 11.28 -10.51
C ARG A 577 -11.68 9.90 -10.54
N VAL A 578 -11.91 9.12 -9.48
CA VAL A 578 -11.37 7.76 -9.34
C VAL A 578 -11.76 6.87 -10.52
N ALA A 579 -13.03 6.86 -10.93
CA ALA A 579 -13.49 6.03 -12.05
C ALA A 579 -12.85 6.45 -13.39
N ALA A 580 -12.67 7.75 -13.64
CA ALA A 580 -12.01 8.24 -14.85
C ALA A 580 -10.51 7.88 -14.85
N ALA A 581 -9.85 8.02 -13.70
CA ALA A 581 -8.46 7.62 -13.51
C ALA A 581 -8.24 6.13 -13.78
N VAL A 582 -9.14 5.27 -13.29
CA VAL A 582 -9.13 3.82 -13.60
C VAL A 582 -9.36 3.57 -15.10
N GLY A 583 -10.31 4.28 -15.71
CA GLY A 583 -10.57 4.18 -17.15
C GLY A 583 -9.36 4.57 -18.01
N GLU A 584 -8.68 5.67 -17.69
CA GLU A 584 -7.43 6.05 -18.36
C GLU A 584 -6.32 5.00 -18.16
N GLY A 585 -6.22 4.42 -16.96
CA GLY A 585 -5.29 3.34 -16.67
C GLY A 585 -5.53 2.08 -17.49
N ALA A 586 -6.79 1.70 -17.74
CA ALA A 586 -7.11 0.61 -18.66
C ALA A 586 -6.82 1.00 -20.12
N ALA A 587 -7.21 2.21 -20.54
CA ALA A 587 -7.13 2.65 -21.93
C ALA A 587 -5.69 2.81 -22.44
N VAL A 588 -4.74 3.19 -21.58
CA VAL A 588 -3.33 3.41 -21.99
C VAL A 588 -2.65 2.13 -22.48
N VAL A 589 -3.11 0.95 -22.05
CA VAL A 589 -2.49 -0.34 -22.38
C VAL A 589 -2.52 -0.63 -23.89
N GLY A 590 -3.61 -0.25 -24.58
CA GLY A 590 -3.67 -0.36 -26.05
C GLY A 590 -2.58 0.47 -26.75
N GLN A 591 -2.34 1.70 -26.28
CA GLN A 591 -1.31 2.58 -26.84
C GLN A 591 0.11 2.09 -26.50
N ILE A 592 0.29 1.43 -25.35
CA ILE A 592 1.56 0.76 -25.00
C ILE A 592 1.85 -0.36 -26.00
N HIS A 593 0.87 -1.22 -26.31
CA HIS A 593 1.06 -2.28 -27.30
C HIS A 593 1.46 -1.76 -28.68
N GLU A 594 0.82 -0.67 -29.15
CA GLU A 594 1.21 -0.02 -30.40
C GLU A 594 2.69 0.40 -30.40
N VAL A 595 3.16 1.05 -29.34
CA VAL A 595 4.57 1.48 -29.22
C VAL A 595 5.53 0.29 -29.17
N LEU A 596 5.17 -0.78 -28.46
CA LEU A 596 6.00 -1.98 -28.38
C LEU A 596 6.15 -2.65 -29.75
N LEU A 597 5.04 -2.76 -30.51
CA LEU A 597 5.04 -3.29 -31.86
C LEU A 597 5.88 -2.44 -32.82
N GLU A 598 5.73 -1.11 -32.78
CA GLU A 598 6.53 -0.17 -33.59
C GLU A 598 8.04 -0.34 -33.32
N ARG A 599 8.43 -0.47 -32.04
CA ARG A 599 9.84 -0.66 -31.65
C ARG A 599 10.39 -2.01 -32.07
N GLN A 600 9.58 -3.07 -31.99
CA GLN A 600 9.96 -4.39 -32.48
C GLN A 600 10.23 -4.35 -33.99
N GLN A 601 9.35 -3.71 -34.76
CA GLN A 601 9.53 -3.56 -36.21
C GLN A 601 10.79 -2.76 -36.55
N LEU A 602 11.03 -1.63 -35.88
CA LEU A 602 12.25 -0.83 -36.09
C LEU A 602 13.54 -1.61 -35.78
N THR A 603 13.49 -2.54 -34.83
CA THR A 603 14.63 -3.39 -34.48
C THR A 603 14.89 -4.43 -35.59
N LEU A 604 13.84 -5.05 -36.11
CA LEU A 604 13.91 -6.01 -37.23
C LEU A 604 14.42 -5.33 -38.52
N ASP A 605 13.96 -4.11 -38.80
CA ASP A 605 14.38 -3.35 -39.98
C ASP A 605 15.88 -2.99 -39.92
N LYS A 606 16.38 -2.59 -38.73
CA LYS A 606 17.81 -2.33 -38.51
C LYS A 606 18.68 -3.59 -38.69
N GLN A 607 18.25 -4.71 -38.11
CA GLN A 607 18.96 -6.00 -38.27
C GLN A 607 19.00 -6.43 -39.74
N SER A 608 17.90 -6.23 -40.47
CA SER A 608 17.81 -6.53 -41.90
C SER A 608 18.75 -5.65 -42.73
N ALA A 609 18.84 -4.35 -42.41
CA ALA A 609 19.75 -3.42 -43.09
C ALA A 609 21.24 -3.72 -42.82
N GLU A 610 21.60 -4.12 -41.59
CA GLU A 610 22.96 -4.53 -41.25
C GLU A 610 23.37 -5.80 -42.00
N LEU A 611 22.48 -6.79 -42.11
CA LEU A 611 22.71 -8.02 -42.89
C LEU A 611 22.88 -7.74 -44.39
N GLN A 612 22.14 -6.79 -44.95
CA GLN A 612 22.27 -6.37 -46.36
C GLN A 612 23.54 -5.56 -46.65
N THR A 613 24.21 -5.02 -45.62
CA THR A 613 25.45 -4.23 -45.78
C THR A 613 26.70 -5.13 -45.68
N ILE A 614 26.55 -6.36 -45.19
CA ILE A 614 27.64 -7.34 -44.99
C ILE A 614 27.69 -8.37 -46.15
N GLY A 615 26.60 -8.54 -46.90
CA GLY A 615 26.52 -9.39 -48.10
C GLY A 615 26.74 -8.60 -49.38
#